data_AF-A0A532DAM5-F1
#
_entry.id   AF-A0A532DAM5-F1
#
_cell.length_a   1.000
_cell.length_b   1.000
_cell.length_c   1.000
_cell.angle_alpha   90.00
_cell.angle_beta   90.00
_cell.angle_gamma   90.00
#
_symmetry.space_group_name_H-M   'P 1'
#
loop_
_entity.id
_entity.type
_entity.pdbx_description
1 polymer ?
#
loop_
_entity_poly.entity_id
_entity_poly.type
_entity_poly.pdbx_seq_one_letter_code
_entity_poly.pdbx_strand_id
1 'polypeptide(L)'
;MSVPVTETGRKMKQALAAILAGLSIVVCACQEVEARDPFAPKEQVTTEADPTQSPSFDEQKKGIPQSLFTWIKMARGYDIEWDTFGRKGWYTQDPKLKPVEPGSVFPRDIPVIYIVFESAPLEDPAQFSAQWFLEGGKRLLPFVPLGKDTLEVPGYERYGFLELKKPGNLWDVGTYLVKLFITPLGQQPFHAANQVGTMRFTIVEDAGPSVSSPRQ
;
A
#
# COMPACT_ATOMS: atom_id res chain seq x y z
N MET A 1 68.09 40.33 -67.92
CA MET A 1 68.16 41.25 -66.75
C MET A 1 67.11 40.79 -65.76
N SER A 2 67.52 40.07 -64.71
CA SER A 2 66.62 39.48 -63.72
C SER A 2 66.83 40.18 -62.39
N VAL A 3 65.79 40.85 -61.90
CA VAL A 3 65.77 41.52 -60.59
C VAL A 3 65.76 40.45 -59.49
N PRO A 4 66.64 40.50 -58.46
CA PRO A 4 66.58 39.56 -57.37
C PRO A 4 65.41 39.91 -56.44
N VAL A 5 64.43 39.01 -56.35
CA VAL A 5 63.43 39.01 -55.28
C VAL A 5 64.16 38.73 -53.97
N THR A 6 64.18 39.74 -53.10
CA THR A 6 64.81 39.75 -51.78
C THR A 6 64.40 38.55 -50.92
N GLU A 7 65.37 37.68 -50.65
CA GLU A 7 65.29 36.45 -49.85
C GLU A 7 64.78 36.70 -48.41
N THR A 8 64.94 37.93 -47.92
CA THR A 8 64.55 38.39 -46.58
C THR A 8 63.05 38.31 -46.31
N GLY A 9 62.22 38.57 -47.33
CA GLY A 9 60.77 38.56 -47.19
C GLY A 9 60.17 37.15 -47.03
N ARG A 10 60.84 36.12 -47.56
CA ARG A 10 60.38 34.73 -47.48
C ARG A 10 60.64 34.13 -46.10
N LYS A 11 61.79 34.42 -45.49
CA LYS A 11 62.12 33.98 -44.12
C LYS A 11 61.22 34.62 -43.07
N MET A 12 60.86 35.90 -43.25
CA MET A 12 59.94 36.60 -42.35
C MET A 12 58.51 36.03 -42.41
N LYS A 13 58.02 35.68 -43.60
CA LYS A 13 56.71 35.03 -43.77
C LYS A 13 56.68 33.61 -43.18
N GLN A 14 57.77 32.85 -43.29
CA GLN A 14 57.90 31.52 -42.69
C GLN A 14 57.98 31.58 -41.16
N ALA A 15 58.72 32.55 -40.61
CA ALA A 15 58.76 32.79 -39.16
C ALA A 15 57.38 33.20 -38.61
N LEU A 16 56.67 34.11 -39.30
CA LEU A 16 55.34 34.53 -38.90
C LEU A 16 54.31 33.38 -38.95
N ALA A 17 54.39 32.54 -39.98
CA ALA A 17 53.52 31.36 -40.12
C ALA A 17 53.80 30.30 -39.04
N ALA A 18 55.07 30.09 -38.66
CA ALA A 18 55.44 29.18 -37.58
C ALA A 18 54.95 29.68 -36.21
N ILE A 19 55.01 30.99 -35.96
CA ILE A 19 54.51 31.61 -34.72
C ILE A 19 52.97 31.52 -34.65
N LEU A 20 52.26 31.77 -35.76
CA LEU A 20 50.80 31.62 -35.84
C LEU A 20 50.35 30.16 -35.66
N ALA A 21 51.08 29.20 -36.24
CA ALA A 21 50.79 27.77 -36.05
C ALA A 21 51.05 27.32 -34.60
N GLY A 22 52.12 27.83 -33.97
CA GLY A 22 52.42 27.57 -32.55
C GLY A 22 51.39 28.15 -31.60
N LEU A 23 50.90 29.37 -31.85
CA LEU A 23 49.84 29.98 -31.05
C LEU A 23 48.50 29.25 -31.16
N SER A 24 48.18 28.70 -32.34
CA SER A 24 46.94 27.93 -32.56
C SER A 24 46.94 26.62 -31.74
N ILE A 25 48.10 25.96 -31.61
CA ILE A 25 48.22 24.70 -30.85
C ILE A 25 48.13 24.96 -29.33
N VAL A 26 48.64 26.09 -28.84
CA VAL A 26 48.56 26.46 -27.42
C VAL A 26 47.13 26.82 -26.99
N VAL A 27 46.36 27.47 -27.88
CA VAL A 27 44.95 27.81 -27.59
C VAL A 27 44.06 26.56 -27.58
N CYS A 28 44.38 25.52 -28.35
CA CYS A 28 43.64 24.25 -28.31
C CYS A 28 43.92 23.39 -27.06
N ALA A 29 45.06 23.56 -26.38
CA ALA A 29 45.41 22.79 -25.20
C ALA A 29 44.92 23.41 -23.87
N CYS A 30 44.46 24.67 -23.89
CA CYS A 30 43.91 25.38 -22.73
C CYS A 30 42.37 25.47 -22.73
N GLN A 31 41.69 24.64 -23.52
CA GLN A 31 40.27 24.38 -23.28
C GLN A 31 40.16 23.35 -22.16
N GLU A 32 40.21 23.81 -20.92
CA GLU A 32 39.59 23.10 -19.83
C GLU A 32 38.12 22.92 -20.22
N VAL A 33 37.78 21.70 -20.66
CA VAL A 33 36.40 21.25 -20.79
C VAL A 33 35.90 21.13 -19.35
N GLU A 34 35.44 22.25 -18.82
CA GLU A 34 34.57 22.29 -17.66
C GLU A 34 33.27 21.62 -18.09
N ALA A 35 33.25 20.29 -17.98
CA ALA A 35 32.03 19.50 -18.02
C ALA A 35 31.19 19.95 -16.83
N ARG A 36 30.43 21.02 -17.02
CA ARG A 36 29.40 21.45 -16.10
C ARG A 36 28.39 20.33 -16.02
N ASP A 37 28.51 19.58 -14.93
CA ASP A 37 27.52 18.62 -14.49
C ASP A 37 26.15 19.34 -14.45
N PRO A 38 25.19 18.99 -15.32
CA PRO A 38 23.88 19.63 -15.31
C PRO A 38 23.02 19.13 -14.16
N PHE A 39 23.53 18.23 -13.31
CA PHE A 39 22.84 17.81 -12.10
C PHE A 39 23.24 18.72 -10.95
N ALA A 40 22.57 19.87 -10.86
CA ALA A 40 22.33 20.46 -9.55
C ALA A 40 21.76 19.33 -8.66
N PRO A 41 22.34 19.02 -7.50
CA PRO A 41 21.72 18.12 -6.54
C PRO A 41 20.34 18.71 -6.28
N LYS A 42 19.28 18.02 -6.72
CA LYS A 42 17.95 18.37 -6.27
C LYS A 42 18.01 18.19 -4.76
N GLU A 43 18.00 19.30 -4.02
CA GLU A 43 17.63 19.29 -2.62
C GLU A 43 16.28 18.58 -2.58
N GLN A 44 16.36 17.32 -2.16
CA GLN A 44 15.24 16.48 -1.93
C GLN A 44 14.56 17.11 -0.72
N VAL A 45 13.57 17.98 -1.00
CA VAL A 45 12.63 18.45 0.02
C VAL A 45 12.18 17.20 0.74
N THR A 46 12.58 17.10 1.99
CA THR A 46 12.22 16.02 2.89
C THR A 46 10.72 16.10 3.08
N THR A 47 9.97 15.49 2.16
CA THR A 47 8.65 15.00 2.48
C THR A 47 8.92 13.92 3.50
N GLU A 48 8.64 14.22 4.77
CA GLU A 48 8.56 13.24 5.83
C GLU A 48 7.60 12.16 5.34
N ALA A 49 8.17 11.08 4.79
CA ALA A 49 7.48 9.83 4.65
C ALA A 49 7.26 9.38 6.07
N ASP A 50 6.04 9.63 6.58
CA ASP A 50 5.55 8.99 7.78
C ASP A 50 5.96 7.52 7.67
N PRO A 51 6.76 6.98 8.61
CA PRO A 51 7.35 5.68 8.41
C PRO A 51 6.21 4.67 8.34
N THR A 52 5.94 4.16 7.13
CA THR A 52 5.19 2.93 6.94
C THR A 52 6.04 1.81 7.53
N GLN A 53 6.09 1.75 8.86
CA GLN A 53 6.53 0.56 9.57
C GLN A 53 5.47 -0.49 9.31
N SER A 54 5.64 -1.23 8.22
CA SER A 54 5.06 -2.56 8.14
C SER A 54 5.49 -3.31 9.41
N PRO A 55 4.54 -3.82 10.22
CA PRO A 55 4.90 -4.50 11.45
C PRO A 55 5.85 -5.65 11.12
N SER A 56 6.97 -5.75 11.85
CA SER A 56 7.87 -6.89 11.71
C SER A 56 7.09 -8.18 11.90
N PHE A 57 7.28 -9.15 10.99
CA PHE A 57 6.68 -10.48 11.10
C PHE A 57 7.19 -11.26 12.33
N ASP A 58 8.32 -10.85 12.92
CA ASP A 58 8.89 -11.48 14.12
C ASP A 58 8.02 -11.25 15.37
N GLU A 59 7.28 -10.14 15.42
CA GLU A 59 6.37 -9.81 16.54
C GLU A 59 4.91 -10.09 16.16
N GLN A 60 4.55 -11.38 16.09
CA GLN A 60 3.16 -11.75 15.83
C GLN A 60 2.24 -11.36 17.00
N LYS A 61 1.30 -10.45 16.75
CA LYS A 61 0.26 -10.09 17.72
C LYS A 61 -0.73 -11.23 17.86
N LYS A 62 -0.76 -11.84 19.04
CA LYS A 62 -1.69 -12.93 19.37
C LYS A 62 -3.14 -12.53 19.05
N GLY A 63 -3.79 -13.31 18.17
CA GLY A 63 -5.20 -13.11 17.83
C GLY A 63 -5.47 -12.12 16.68
N ILE A 64 -4.44 -11.71 15.93
CA ILE A 64 -4.59 -11.02 14.65
C ILE A 64 -3.97 -11.90 13.56
N PRO A 65 -4.70 -12.22 12.47
CA PRO A 65 -4.14 -12.95 11.34
C PRO A 65 -3.10 -12.05 10.65
N GLN A 66 -1.81 -12.37 10.76
CA GLN A 66 -0.74 -11.56 10.18
C GLN A 66 0.05 -12.27 9.08
N SER A 67 -0.12 -13.60 8.89
CA SER A 67 0.75 -14.36 7.96
C SER A 67 0.46 -14.13 6.47
N LEU A 68 -0.77 -13.77 6.09
CA LEU A 68 -1.17 -13.54 4.69
C LEU A 68 -1.62 -12.10 4.42
N PHE A 69 -1.86 -11.34 5.49
CA PHE A 69 -2.37 -9.99 5.42
C PHE A 69 -1.25 -9.03 5.78
N THR A 70 -0.95 -8.09 4.88
CA THR A 70 -0.13 -6.92 5.19
C THR A 70 -0.79 -6.15 6.34
N TRP A 71 -2.11 -6.01 6.29
CA TRP A 71 -2.94 -5.57 7.41
C TRP A 71 -4.38 -6.07 7.26
N ILE A 72 -5.08 -6.17 8.39
CA ILE A 72 -6.49 -6.55 8.46
C ILE A 72 -7.15 -5.82 9.61
N LYS A 73 -8.34 -5.24 9.38
CA LYS A 73 -9.07 -4.42 10.34
C LYS A 73 -10.57 -4.68 10.26
N MET A 74 -11.23 -4.71 11.41
CA MET A 74 -12.68 -4.58 11.47
C MET A 74 -13.04 -3.09 11.46
N ALA A 75 -14.14 -2.75 10.79
CA ALA A 75 -14.56 -1.38 10.55
C ALA A 75 -16.07 -1.30 10.36
N ARG A 76 -16.63 -0.09 10.50
CA ARG A 76 -18.05 0.18 10.21
C ARG A 76 -18.35 0.36 8.73
N GLY A 77 -17.33 0.69 7.96
CA GLY A 77 -17.39 0.87 6.52
C GLY A 77 -16.00 0.85 5.91
N TYR A 78 -15.94 1.15 4.63
CA TYR A 78 -14.69 1.36 3.91
C TYR A 78 -14.89 2.45 2.86
N ASP A 79 -13.83 3.20 2.61
CA ASP A 79 -13.74 4.15 1.52
C ASP A 79 -12.81 3.60 0.44
N ILE A 80 -13.07 4.00 -0.80
CA ILE A 80 -12.22 3.68 -1.95
C ILE A 80 -11.37 4.91 -2.22
N GLU A 81 -10.10 4.85 -1.82
CA GLU A 81 -9.12 5.87 -2.14
C GLU A 81 -8.53 5.59 -3.53
N TRP A 82 -8.88 6.46 -4.49
CA TRP A 82 -8.21 6.51 -5.77
C TRP A 82 -6.91 7.30 -5.60
N ASP A 83 -5.82 6.57 -5.41
CA ASP A 83 -4.49 7.15 -5.38
C ASP A 83 -4.20 7.80 -6.75
N THR A 84 -4.24 9.14 -6.78
CA THR A 84 -3.91 9.93 -7.97
C THR A 84 -2.49 10.50 -7.84
N PHE A 85 -1.53 9.73 -7.33
CA PHE A 85 -0.13 10.15 -7.38
C PHE A 85 0.44 9.94 -8.80
N GLY A 86 0.35 10.98 -9.63
CA GLY A 86 0.96 11.00 -10.97
C GLY A 86 0.34 12.02 -11.93
N ARG A 87 0.95 12.19 -13.12
CA ARG A 87 0.32 12.93 -14.23
C ARG A 87 -0.98 12.21 -14.61
N LYS A 88 -2.09 12.95 -14.77
CA LYS A 88 -3.36 12.38 -15.24
C LYS A 88 -3.12 11.54 -16.52
N GLY A 89 -3.38 10.23 -16.44
CA GLY A 89 -3.22 9.29 -17.55
C GLY A 89 -2.06 8.28 -17.45
N TRP A 90 -1.28 8.27 -16.36
CA TRP A 90 -0.19 7.30 -16.15
C TRP A 90 -0.33 6.63 -14.77
N TYR A 91 -0.48 5.30 -14.78
CA TYR A 91 -0.68 4.38 -13.65
C TYR A 91 -1.71 4.83 -12.61
N THR A 92 -3.00 4.59 -12.88
CA THR A 92 -3.98 4.42 -11.81
C THR A 92 -3.51 3.22 -10.98
N GLN A 93 -3.09 3.45 -9.74
CA GLN A 93 -2.91 2.34 -8.80
C GLN A 93 -4.27 1.66 -8.59
N ASP A 94 -4.23 0.39 -8.22
CA ASP A 94 -5.43 -0.32 -7.80
C ASP A 94 -6.13 0.47 -6.68
N PRO A 95 -7.47 0.58 -6.71
CA PRO A 95 -8.22 1.33 -5.71
C PRO A 95 -7.87 0.81 -4.31
N LYS A 96 -7.34 1.70 -3.46
CA LYS A 96 -6.96 1.31 -2.10
C LYS A 96 -8.20 1.34 -1.22
N LEU A 97 -8.45 0.24 -0.50
CA LEU A 97 -9.52 0.22 0.49
C LEU A 97 -9.01 0.77 1.82
N LYS A 98 -9.70 1.78 2.34
CA LYS A 98 -9.42 2.34 3.66
C LYS A 98 -10.56 2.04 4.63
N PRO A 99 -10.28 1.42 5.79
CA PRO A 99 -11.32 1.18 6.78
C PRO A 99 -11.84 2.49 7.38
N VAL A 100 -13.15 2.65 7.42
CA VAL A 100 -13.85 3.78 8.06
C VAL A 100 -14.25 3.38 9.47
N GLU A 101 -13.84 4.19 10.44
CA GLU A 101 -14.02 3.92 11.88
C GLU A 101 -13.57 2.50 12.27
N PRO A 102 -12.26 2.17 12.12
CA PRO A 102 -11.76 0.86 12.48
C PRO A 102 -11.89 0.63 13.99
N GLY A 103 -12.40 -0.53 14.37
CA GLY A 103 -12.67 -0.87 15.76
C GLY A 103 -13.09 -2.32 15.95
N SER A 104 -13.21 -2.72 17.20
CA SER A 104 -13.69 -4.06 17.59
C SER A 104 -14.93 -4.01 18.47
N VAL A 105 -15.52 -2.83 18.67
CA VAL A 105 -16.73 -2.63 19.48
C VAL A 105 -17.75 -1.94 18.60
N PHE A 106 -18.92 -2.55 18.47
CA PHE A 106 -19.98 -2.08 17.58
C PHE A 106 -21.33 -2.04 18.31
N PRO A 107 -22.20 -1.10 17.95
CA PRO A 107 -23.55 -1.02 18.49
C PRO A 107 -24.40 -2.16 17.95
N ARG A 108 -25.51 -2.43 18.63
CA ARG A 108 -26.37 -3.58 18.35
C ARG A 108 -27.15 -3.42 17.05
N ASP A 109 -27.44 -2.18 16.69
CA ASP A 109 -28.19 -1.80 15.50
C ASP A 109 -27.37 -1.84 14.19
N ILE A 110 -26.05 -1.99 14.28
CA ILE A 110 -25.17 -1.94 13.12
C ILE A 110 -25.59 -2.97 12.05
N PRO A 111 -25.87 -2.55 10.80
CA PRO A 111 -26.37 -3.46 9.78
C PRO A 111 -25.30 -4.47 9.32
N VAL A 112 -24.07 -3.98 9.15
CA VAL A 112 -22.93 -4.75 8.64
C VAL A 112 -21.66 -4.30 9.37
N ILE A 113 -20.82 -5.27 9.75
CA ILE A 113 -19.44 -5.02 10.17
C ILE A 113 -18.54 -5.46 9.02
N TYR A 114 -17.61 -4.61 8.61
CA TYR A 114 -16.68 -4.92 7.53
C TYR A 114 -15.37 -5.44 8.10
N ILE A 115 -14.82 -6.49 7.52
CA ILE A 115 -13.40 -6.86 7.67
C ILE A 115 -12.71 -6.40 6.42
N VAL A 116 -11.92 -5.34 6.52
CA VAL A 116 -11.17 -4.75 5.42
C VAL A 116 -9.71 -5.18 5.54
N PHE A 117 -9.08 -5.55 4.45
CA PHE A 117 -7.71 -6.02 4.47
C PHE A 117 -6.92 -5.65 3.22
N GLU A 118 -5.60 -5.67 3.38
CA GLU A 118 -4.63 -5.78 2.30
C GLU A 118 -3.88 -7.09 2.46
N SER A 119 -3.86 -7.91 1.42
CA SER A 119 -3.07 -9.15 1.37
C SER A 119 -1.67 -8.91 0.80
N ALA A 120 -0.77 -9.82 1.15
CA ALA A 120 0.42 -10.02 0.33
C ALA A 120 -0.01 -10.36 -1.12
N PRO A 121 0.83 -10.05 -2.14
CA PRO A 121 0.59 -10.51 -3.50
C PRO A 121 0.29 -12.00 -3.53
N LEU A 122 -0.79 -12.37 -4.22
CA LEU A 122 -1.22 -13.76 -4.33
C LEU A 122 -0.63 -14.35 -5.61
N GLU A 123 0.01 -15.51 -5.49
CA GLU A 123 0.54 -16.24 -6.66
C GLU A 123 -0.59 -16.70 -7.59
N ASP A 124 -1.68 -17.20 -6.99
CA ASP A 124 -2.87 -17.69 -7.68
C ASP A 124 -4.14 -17.02 -7.10
N PRO A 125 -5.23 -16.91 -7.88
CA PRO A 125 -6.52 -16.48 -7.36
C PRO A 125 -6.98 -17.31 -6.14
N ALA A 126 -7.48 -16.63 -5.12
CA ALA A 126 -7.88 -17.27 -3.88
C ALA A 126 -9.23 -16.77 -3.40
N GLN A 127 -9.92 -17.60 -2.64
CA GLN A 127 -11.17 -17.27 -1.98
C GLN A 127 -10.92 -17.04 -0.50
N PHE A 128 -11.20 -15.82 -0.04
CA PHE A 128 -11.21 -15.45 1.36
C PHE A 128 -12.60 -15.65 1.93
N SER A 129 -12.72 -16.16 3.15
CA SER A 129 -14.01 -16.29 3.80
C SER A 129 -13.93 -16.05 5.30
N ALA A 130 -15.03 -15.55 5.85
CA ALA A 130 -15.23 -15.36 7.27
C ALA A 130 -16.42 -16.18 7.75
N GLN A 131 -16.31 -16.72 8.96
CA GLN A 131 -17.42 -17.32 9.71
C GLN A 131 -17.43 -16.75 11.12
N TRP A 132 -18.58 -16.30 11.61
CA TRP A 132 -18.68 -15.68 12.94
C TRP A 132 -19.61 -16.41 13.88
N PHE A 133 -19.26 -16.39 15.17
CA PHE A 133 -19.87 -17.16 16.25
C PHE A 133 -20.01 -16.27 17.48
N LEU A 134 -21.12 -16.38 18.22
CA LEU A 134 -21.26 -15.72 19.52
C LEU A 134 -20.50 -16.52 20.60
N GLU A 135 -19.63 -15.85 21.34
CA GLU A 135 -18.76 -16.37 22.40
C GLU A 135 -19.45 -16.17 23.77
N GLY A 136 -20.19 -17.19 24.27
CA GLY A 136 -20.77 -17.24 25.63
C GLY A 136 -22.11 -18.00 25.71
N GLY A 137 -22.39 -18.88 26.69
CA GLY A 137 -21.60 -19.39 27.82
C GLY A 137 -21.99 -20.84 28.19
N LYS A 138 -21.09 -21.55 28.91
CA LYS A 138 -21.17 -22.94 29.44
C LYS A 138 -21.61 -24.07 28.49
N ARG A 139 -22.05 -23.75 27.28
CA ARG A 139 -22.30 -24.66 26.18
C ARG A 139 -21.01 -24.74 25.38
N LEU A 140 -20.61 -25.97 25.04
CA LEU A 140 -19.68 -26.23 23.94
C LEU A 140 -19.97 -25.21 22.84
N LEU A 141 -18.92 -24.47 22.44
CA LEU A 141 -18.92 -23.47 21.36
C LEU A 141 -20.04 -23.79 20.36
N PRO A 142 -20.96 -22.87 20.03
CA PRO A 142 -21.95 -23.17 19.00
C PRO A 142 -21.18 -23.62 17.76
N PHE A 143 -21.27 -24.90 17.43
CA PHE A 143 -20.54 -25.51 16.32
C PHE A 143 -21.06 -24.95 14.98
N VAL A 144 -22.21 -24.26 15.02
CA VAL A 144 -22.86 -23.65 13.87
C VAL A 144 -22.51 -22.17 13.80
N PRO A 145 -21.95 -21.69 12.68
CA PRO A 145 -21.71 -20.26 12.47
C PRO A 145 -23.04 -19.50 12.37
N LEU A 146 -23.07 -18.30 12.95
CA LEU A 146 -24.23 -17.39 12.83
C LEU A 146 -24.36 -16.81 11.43
N GLY A 147 -23.26 -16.76 10.70
CA GLY A 147 -23.22 -16.40 9.30
C GLY A 147 -21.84 -16.66 8.71
N LYS A 148 -21.77 -16.51 7.39
CA LYS A 148 -20.55 -16.62 6.63
C LYS A 148 -20.55 -15.59 5.51
N ASP A 149 -19.37 -15.19 5.10
CA ASP A 149 -19.18 -14.40 3.89
C ASP A 149 -17.93 -14.87 3.14
N THR A 150 -17.92 -14.66 1.83
CA THR A 150 -16.92 -15.21 0.93
C THR A 150 -16.63 -14.22 -0.19
N LEU A 151 -15.35 -13.89 -0.36
CA LEU A 151 -14.82 -13.02 -1.41
C LEU A 151 -13.80 -13.77 -2.25
N GLU A 152 -13.96 -13.76 -3.56
CA GLU A 152 -12.91 -14.19 -4.50
C GLU A 152 -11.99 -13.02 -4.81
N VAL A 153 -10.69 -13.23 -4.64
CA VAL A 153 -9.64 -12.22 -4.85
C VAL A 153 -8.74 -12.72 -5.98
N PRO A 154 -8.71 -12.03 -7.14
CA PRO A 154 -7.77 -12.31 -8.22
C PRO A 154 -6.31 -12.19 -7.76
N GLY A 155 -5.38 -12.87 -8.43
CA GLY A 155 -3.95 -12.86 -8.04
C GLY A 155 -3.30 -11.47 -8.01
N TYR A 156 -3.75 -10.57 -8.88
CA TYR A 156 -3.24 -9.19 -8.97
C TYR A 156 -3.91 -8.23 -7.97
N GLU A 157 -5.06 -8.60 -7.41
CA GLU A 157 -5.79 -7.77 -6.47
C GLU A 157 -5.24 -7.98 -5.06
N ARG A 158 -5.03 -6.88 -4.33
CA ARG A 158 -4.44 -6.93 -2.99
C ARG A 158 -5.40 -6.44 -1.91
N TYR A 159 -6.45 -5.72 -2.28
CA TYR A 159 -7.42 -5.19 -1.34
C TYR A 159 -8.72 -6.00 -1.40
N GLY A 160 -9.31 -6.21 -0.24
CA GLY A 160 -10.60 -6.88 -0.15
C GLY A 160 -11.36 -6.52 1.11
N PHE A 161 -12.64 -6.85 1.11
CA PHE A 161 -13.49 -6.75 2.29
C PHE A 161 -14.45 -7.93 2.41
N LEU A 162 -14.75 -8.31 3.65
CA LEU A 162 -15.79 -9.29 3.98
C LEU A 162 -16.89 -8.61 4.79
N GLU A 163 -18.13 -9.01 4.57
CA GLU A 163 -19.32 -8.43 5.18
C GLU A 163 -19.91 -9.35 6.25
N LEU A 164 -19.79 -8.94 7.51
CA LEU A 164 -20.42 -9.63 8.63
C LEU A 164 -21.81 -9.04 8.79
N LYS A 165 -22.81 -9.75 8.25
CA LYS A 165 -24.22 -9.33 8.30
C LYS A 165 -24.89 -9.87 9.55
N LYS A 166 -25.79 -9.07 10.13
CA LYS A 166 -26.59 -9.51 11.27
C LYS A 166 -27.46 -10.72 10.88
N PRO A 167 -27.55 -11.76 11.74
CA PRO A 167 -28.34 -12.97 11.45
C PRO A 167 -29.87 -12.77 11.55
N GLY A 168 -30.33 -11.56 11.92
CA GLY A 168 -31.73 -11.22 12.08
C GLY A 168 -31.95 -9.70 12.11
N ASN A 169 -32.83 -9.22 12.97
CA ASN A 169 -33.15 -7.78 13.05
C ASN A 169 -32.06 -6.95 13.77
N LEU A 170 -31.46 -7.52 14.81
CA LEU A 170 -30.42 -6.90 15.65
C LEU A 170 -29.33 -7.94 15.94
N TRP A 171 -28.12 -7.48 16.24
CA TRP A 171 -27.10 -8.36 16.82
C TRP A 171 -27.49 -8.77 18.25
N ASP A 172 -26.99 -9.91 18.72
CA ASP A 172 -27.06 -10.24 20.15
C ASP A 172 -25.89 -9.55 20.86
N VAL A 173 -26.13 -9.06 22.08
CA VAL A 173 -25.07 -8.41 22.86
C VAL A 173 -24.09 -9.49 23.37
N GLY A 174 -22.80 -9.26 23.17
CA GLY A 174 -21.77 -10.20 23.57
C GLY A 174 -20.49 -10.10 22.75
N THR A 175 -19.56 -11.01 23.04
CA THR A 175 -18.32 -11.14 22.28
C THR A 175 -18.53 -12.14 21.16
N TYR A 176 -17.99 -11.86 19.99
CA TYR A 176 -18.05 -12.71 18.82
C TYR A 176 -16.65 -13.13 18.41
N LEU A 177 -16.51 -14.39 18.01
CA LEU A 177 -15.33 -14.93 17.39
C LEU A 177 -15.56 -15.04 15.88
N VAL A 178 -14.64 -14.50 15.10
CA VAL A 178 -14.59 -14.67 13.65
C VAL A 178 -13.44 -15.59 13.32
N LYS A 179 -13.69 -16.61 12.49
CA LYS A 179 -12.68 -17.47 11.89
C LYS A 179 -12.53 -17.09 10.43
N LEU A 180 -11.29 -16.93 9.99
CA LEU A 180 -10.93 -16.56 8.63
C LEU A 180 -10.32 -17.76 7.93
N PHE A 181 -10.72 -17.97 6.68
CA PHE A 181 -10.23 -19.07 5.85
C PHE A 181 -9.79 -18.58 4.48
N ILE A 182 -8.81 -19.27 3.90
CA ILE A 182 -8.41 -19.11 2.50
C ILE A 182 -8.53 -20.44 1.76
N THR A 183 -9.05 -20.40 0.55
CA THR A 183 -9.15 -21.54 -0.36
C THR A 183 -8.55 -21.15 -1.71
N PRO A 184 -7.42 -21.74 -2.14
CA PRO A 184 -6.90 -21.52 -3.49
C PRO A 184 -7.91 -22.00 -4.53
N LEU A 185 -8.16 -21.21 -5.58
CA LEU A 185 -9.05 -21.62 -6.66
C LEU A 185 -8.33 -22.62 -7.58
N GLY A 186 -9.03 -23.70 -7.96
CA GLY A 186 -8.49 -24.71 -8.90
C GLY A 186 -7.60 -25.80 -8.29
N GLN A 187 -7.32 -25.76 -6.98
CA GLN A 187 -6.63 -26.85 -6.26
C GLN A 187 -7.63 -27.89 -5.73
N GLN A 188 -7.23 -29.17 -5.71
CA GLN A 188 -8.08 -30.28 -5.27
C GLN A 188 -8.48 -30.17 -3.77
N PRO A 189 -9.64 -30.71 -3.36
CA PRO A 189 -10.25 -30.50 -2.03
C PRO A 189 -9.47 -31.04 -0.82
N PHE A 190 -8.31 -31.66 -1.03
CA PHE A 190 -7.39 -32.02 0.05
C PHE A 190 -6.66 -30.81 0.67
N HIS A 191 -6.71 -29.64 0.02
CA HIS A 191 -6.41 -28.33 0.62
C HIS A 191 -7.70 -27.63 1.08
N ALA A 192 -8.57 -28.36 1.79
CA ALA A 192 -9.78 -27.83 2.39
C ALA A 192 -9.49 -26.52 3.15
N ALA A 193 -10.32 -25.50 2.92
CA ALA A 193 -10.24 -24.13 3.46
C ALA A 193 -9.31 -24.00 4.69
N ASN A 194 -8.10 -23.49 4.46
CA ASN A 194 -7.11 -23.36 5.53
C ASN A 194 -7.56 -22.24 6.47
N GLN A 195 -7.72 -22.51 7.76
CA GLN A 195 -7.99 -21.45 8.72
C GLN A 195 -6.71 -20.60 8.89
N VAL A 196 -6.76 -19.35 8.45
CA VAL A 196 -5.61 -18.44 8.42
C VAL A 196 -5.52 -17.55 9.66
N GLY A 197 -6.61 -17.46 10.43
CA GLY A 197 -6.61 -16.76 11.71
C GLY A 197 -7.99 -16.56 12.29
N THR A 198 -8.04 -15.80 13.38
CA THR A 198 -9.27 -15.44 14.06
C THR A 198 -9.26 -13.97 14.46
N MET A 199 -10.43 -13.36 14.55
CA MET A 199 -10.63 -12.01 15.08
C MET A 199 -11.75 -12.01 16.11
N ARG A 200 -11.78 -11.00 16.98
CA ARG A 200 -12.87 -10.82 17.95
C ARG A 200 -13.47 -9.42 17.84
N PHE A 201 -14.78 -9.34 18.00
CA PHE A 201 -15.49 -8.08 18.20
C PHE A 201 -16.53 -8.22 19.30
N THR A 202 -16.97 -7.10 19.85
CA THR A 202 -17.98 -7.05 20.90
C THR A 202 -19.15 -6.19 20.42
N ILE A 203 -20.35 -6.74 20.54
CA ILE A 203 -21.58 -5.99 20.39
C ILE A 203 -22.00 -5.49 21.77
N VAL A 204 -22.24 -4.19 21.87
CA VAL A 204 -22.77 -3.52 23.06
C VAL A 204 -24.21 -3.07 22.80
N GLU A 205 -24.99 -2.90 23.87
CA GLU A 205 -26.26 -2.18 23.76
C GLU A 205 -26.01 -0.77 23.21
N ASP A 206 -26.97 -0.27 22.44
CA ASP A 206 -26.90 1.11 21.97
C ASP A 206 -26.83 2.03 23.20
N ALA A 207 -25.91 2.98 23.17
CA ALA A 207 -25.98 4.12 24.07
C ALA A 207 -27.22 4.93 23.66
N GLY A 208 -28.39 4.53 24.16
CA GLY A 208 -29.63 5.27 23.97
C GLY A 208 -29.42 6.73 24.40
N PRO A 209 -30.12 7.69 23.76
CA PRO A 209 -29.98 9.09 24.11
C PRO A 209 -30.20 9.24 25.61
N SER A 210 -29.20 9.77 26.30
CA SER A 210 -29.33 10.16 27.70
C SER A 210 -30.51 11.12 27.81
N VAL A 211 -31.66 10.61 28.27
CA VAL A 211 -32.79 11.44 28.66
C VAL A 211 -32.37 12.13 29.96
N SER A 212 -31.63 13.22 29.83
CA SER A 212 -31.55 14.23 30.87
C SER A 212 -32.92 14.89 30.93
N SER A 213 -33.82 14.37 31.77
CA SER A 213 -34.95 15.14 32.26
C SER A 213 -34.44 16.13 33.31
N PRO A 214 -34.51 17.46 33.10
CA PRO A 214 -34.60 18.35 34.24
C PRO A 214 -36.05 18.29 34.72
N ARG A 215 -36.22 17.78 35.94
CA ARG A 215 -37.39 18.12 36.74
C ARG A 215 -37.28 19.61 37.09
N GLN A 216 -38.23 20.41 36.62
CA GLN A 216 -39.04 21.41 37.35
C GLN A 216 -39.58 22.46 36.40
#